data_AF-A0A382ZGV8-F1
#
_entry.id   AF-A0A382ZGV8-F1
#
_cell.length_a   1.000
_cell.length_b   1.000
_cell.length_c   1.000
_cell.angle_alpha   90.00
_cell.angle_beta   90.00
_cell.angle_gamma   90.00
#
_symmetry.space_group_name_H-M   'P 1'
#
loop_
_entity.id
_entity.type
_entity.pdbx_description
1 polymer ?
#
loop_
_entity_poly.entity_id
_entity_poly.type
_entity_poly.pdbx_seq_one_letter_code
_entity_poly.pdbx_strand_id
1 'polypeptide(L)'
;ENCLQPNFQRPKEALEAYGVDALALTGNFAVKGVQWALLKSNDGVLHKAKVGSRIGLFYGKITQISTDSITIEQLLPDGAGCWQRKTTTMTTASKAGE
;
A
#
# COMPACT_ATOMS: atom_id res chain seq x y z
N GLU A 1 -15.38 8.22 23.53
CA GLU A 1 -14.15 8.42 22.74
C GLU A 1 -13.79 7.10 22.07
N ASN A 2 -13.56 7.08 20.77
CA ASN A 2 -13.27 5.83 20.04
C ASN A 2 -11.81 5.84 19.60
N CYS A 3 -10.94 5.27 20.44
CA CYS A 3 -9.52 5.14 20.15
C CYS A 3 -9.32 4.09 19.05
N LEU A 4 -8.94 4.53 17.85
CA LEU A 4 -8.68 3.63 16.74
C LEU A 4 -7.42 2.80 17.02
N GLN A 5 -7.50 1.49 16.78
CA GLN A 5 -6.39 0.55 16.94
C GLN A 5 -6.29 -0.36 15.70
N PRO A 6 -5.07 -0.71 15.25
CA PRO A 6 -4.86 -1.75 14.26
C PRO A 6 -5.29 -3.12 14.77
N ASN A 7 -5.62 -4.01 13.84
CA ASN A 7 -5.79 -5.42 14.18
C ASN A 7 -4.41 -6.11 14.22
N PHE A 8 -3.85 -6.24 15.43
CA PHE A 8 -2.56 -6.88 15.68
C PHE A 8 -2.57 -8.41 15.54
N GLN A 9 -3.74 -9.05 15.58
CA GLN A 9 -3.88 -10.51 15.58
C GLN A 9 -3.94 -11.12 14.17
N ARG A 10 -4.09 -10.27 13.16
CA ARG A 10 -4.19 -10.69 11.77
C ARG A 10 -2.83 -11.18 11.22
N PRO A 11 -2.80 -12.24 10.39
CA PRO A 11 -1.62 -12.59 9.61
C PRO A 11 -1.19 -11.47 8.65
N LYS A 12 0.12 -11.19 8.62
CA LYS A 12 0.71 -10.21 7.70
C LYS A 12 0.78 -10.74 6.27
N GLU A 13 0.53 -9.88 5.30
CA GLU A 13 0.82 -10.11 3.88
C GLU A 13 2.29 -9.76 3.54
N ALA A 14 2.80 -10.28 2.42
CA ALA A 14 4.20 -10.09 2.01
C ALA A 14 4.62 -8.62 1.91
N LEU A 15 3.73 -7.76 1.43
CA LEU A 15 4.00 -6.32 1.25
C LEU A 15 4.03 -5.53 2.58
N GLU A 16 3.63 -6.14 3.71
CA GLU A 16 3.75 -5.55 5.05
C GLU A 16 5.18 -5.70 5.64
N ALA A 17 6.09 -6.35 4.91
CA ALA A 17 7.52 -6.42 5.25
C ALA A 17 8.31 -5.18 4.81
N TYR A 18 7.72 -4.32 3.97
CA TYR A 18 8.41 -3.18 3.35
C TYR A 18 7.82 -1.86 3.83
N GLY A 19 8.65 -0.82 3.89
CA GLY A 19 8.16 0.56 3.96
C GLY A 19 7.45 0.94 2.66
N VAL A 20 6.45 1.84 2.72
CA VAL A 20 5.75 2.31 1.50
C VAL A 20 6.71 3.05 0.56
N ASP A 21 7.71 3.71 1.12
CA ASP A 21 8.83 4.37 0.44
C ASP A 21 9.84 3.39 -0.20
N ALA A 22 9.91 2.16 0.29
CA ALA A 22 10.71 1.08 -0.29
C ALA A 22 10.00 0.32 -1.42
N LEU A 23 8.79 0.75 -1.80
CA LEU A 23 7.98 0.16 -2.85
C LEU A 23 7.78 1.17 -3.98
N ALA A 24 7.85 0.67 -5.22
CA ALA A 24 7.58 1.46 -6.42
C ALA A 24 6.42 0.84 -7.21
N LEU A 25 5.44 1.66 -7.58
CA LEU A 25 4.39 1.27 -8.51
C LEU A 25 4.98 1.20 -9.93
N THR A 26 4.96 0.01 -10.51
CA THR A 26 5.49 -0.24 -11.86
C THR A 26 4.41 -0.33 -12.92
N GLY A 27 3.15 -0.47 -12.51
CA GLY A 27 2.00 -0.49 -13.40
C GLY A 27 0.78 -1.13 -12.74
N ASN A 28 -0.27 -1.30 -13.52
CA ASN A 28 -1.47 -2.05 -13.15
C ASN A 28 -1.99 -2.83 -14.35
N PHE A 29 -2.82 -3.83 -14.06
CA PHE A 29 -3.46 -4.65 -15.07
C PHE A 29 -4.77 -5.23 -14.52
N ALA A 30 -5.70 -5.55 -15.42
CA ALA A 30 -6.97 -6.15 -15.07
C ALA A 30 -7.01 -7.63 -15.49
N VAL A 31 -7.45 -8.51 -14.59
CA VAL A 31 -7.70 -9.92 -14.91
C VAL A 31 -9.08 -10.29 -14.40
N LYS A 32 -9.96 -10.76 -15.30
CA LYS A 32 -11.33 -11.18 -14.96
C LYS A 32 -12.10 -10.10 -14.16
N GLY A 33 -11.95 -8.84 -14.54
CA GLY A 33 -12.59 -7.70 -13.88
C GLY A 33 -11.93 -7.24 -12.57
N VAL A 34 -10.86 -7.91 -12.11
CA VAL A 34 -10.12 -7.50 -10.91
C VAL A 34 -8.91 -6.67 -11.31
N GLN A 35 -8.81 -5.45 -10.78
CA GLN A 35 -7.65 -4.58 -10.93
C GLN A 35 -6.53 -5.00 -9.99
N TRP A 36 -5.32 -5.12 -10.53
CA TRP A 36 -4.10 -5.46 -9.83
C TRP A 36 -3.06 -4.37 -10.03
N ALA A 37 -2.36 -4.00 -8.96
CA ALA A 37 -1.19 -3.15 -8.95
C ALA A 37 0.07 -4.02 -8.92
N LEU A 38 1.09 -3.63 -9.70
CA LEU A 38 2.41 -4.24 -9.70
C LEU A 38 3.39 -3.36 -8.94
N LEU A 39 3.90 -3.90 -7.83
CA LEU A 39 4.79 -3.19 -6.90
C LEU A 39 6.15 -3.86 -6.91
N LYS A 40 7.21 -3.08 -7.15
CA LYS A 40 8.59 -3.55 -7.03
C LYS A 40 9.17 -3.08 -5.70
N SER A 41 9.69 -4.00 -4.91
CA SER A 41 10.41 -3.69 -3.67
C SER A 41 11.87 -3.30 -3.94
N ASN A 42 12.50 -2.69 -2.94
CA ASN A 42 13.90 -2.29 -2.97
C ASN A 42 14.90 -3.46 -3.13
N ASP A 43 14.51 -4.67 -2.77
CA ASP A 43 15.25 -5.92 -3.04
C ASP A 43 15.08 -6.43 -4.49
N GLY A 44 14.28 -5.74 -5.30
CA GLY A 44 14.06 -6.04 -6.71
C GLY A 44 12.91 -7.02 -6.98
N VAL A 45 12.27 -7.57 -5.95
CA VAL A 45 11.16 -8.52 -6.09
C VAL A 45 9.90 -7.80 -6.61
N LEU A 46 9.17 -8.47 -7.51
CA LEU A 46 7.90 -7.98 -8.04
C LEU A 46 6.73 -8.64 -7.31
N HIS A 47 5.86 -7.80 -6.76
CA HIS A 47 4.66 -8.18 -6.06
C HIS A 47 3.42 -7.71 -6.82
N LYS A 48 2.32 -8.45 -6.67
CA LYS A 48 0.99 -8.01 -7.12
C LYS A 48 0.08 -7.81 -5.92
N ALA A 49 -0.70 -6.75 -5.96
CA ALA A 49 -1.67 -6.41 -4.93
C ALA A 49 -2.98 -5.94 -5.57
N LYS A 50 -4.09 -6.03 -4.86
CA LYS A 50 -5.40 -5.53 -5.30
C LYS A 50 -6.01 -4.65 -4.23
N VAL A 51 -7.14 -4.01 -4.53
CA VAL A 51 -7.91 -3.28 -3.50
C VAL A 51 -8.20 -4.24 -2.33
N GLY A 52 -7.90 -3.77 -1.12
CA GLY A 52 -8.00 -4.54 0.13
C GLY A 52 -6.71 -5.25 0.57
N SER A 53 -5.73 -5.43 -0.31
CA SER A 53 -4.39 -5.96 0.04
C SER A 53 -3.69 -5.06 1.05
N ARG A 54 -2.84 -5.66 1.89
CA ARG A 54 -2.05 -4.93 2.88
C ARG A 54 -0.65 -4.64 2.39
N ILE A 55 -0.14 -3.49 2.81
CA ILE A 55 1.09 -2.91 2.30
C ILE A 55 1.69 -1.97 3.33
N GLY A 56 3.00 -1.89 3.40
CA GLY A 56 3.66 -0.95 4.29
C GLY A 56 3.76 -1.45 5.73
N LEU A 57 4.72 -0.92 6.47
CA LEU A 57 4.93 -1.23 7.89
C LEU A 57 3.83 -0.71 8.83
N PHE A 58 2.97 0.17 8.33
CA PHE A 58 1.98 0.92 9.13
C PHE A 58 0.54 0.50 8.82
N TYR A 59 0.30 -0.82 8.75
CA TYR A 59 -1.03 -1.42 8.51
C TYR A 59 -1.74 -0.85 7.27
N GLY A 60 -0.96 -0.51 6.25
CA GLY A 60 -1.50 0.10 5.05
C GLY A 60 -2.43 -0.85 4.32
N LYS A 61 -3.47 -0.29 3.72
CA LYS A 61 -4.43 -1.02 2.89
C LYS A 61 -4.64 -0.25 1.60
N ILE A 62 -4.56 -0.96 0.47
CA ILE A 62 -4.90 -0.36 -0.83
C ILE A 62 -6.41 -0.11 -0.86
N THR A 63 -6.81 1.15 -0.97
CA THR A 63 -8.22 1.56 -1.06
C THR A 63 -8.67 1.79 -2.49
N GLN A 64 -7.75 2.16 -3.38
CA GLN A 64 -8.04 2.42 -4.79
C GLN A 64 -6.84 2.08 -5.68
N ILE A 65 -7.13 1.60 -6.89
CA ILE A 65 -6.16 1.41 -7.96
C ILE A 65 -6.69 2.17 -9.18
N SER A 66 -5.90 3.12 -9.67
CA SER A 66 -6.12 3.92 -10.86
C SER A 66 -5.11 3.55 -11.96
N THR A 67 -5.21 4.17 -13.13
CA THR A 67 -4.37 3.88 -14.32
C THR A 67 -2.87 4.09 -14.10
N ASP A 68 -2.48 4.99 -13.21
CA ASP A 68 -1.08 5.38 -12.98
C ASP A 68 -0.78 5.53 -11.47
N SER A 69 -1.70 5.13 -10.61
CA SER A 69 -1.60 5.42 -9.19
C SER A 69 -2.35 4.41 -8.34
N ILE A 70 -1.92 4.27 -7.09
CA ILE A 70 -2.65 3.57 -6.04
C ILE A 70 -2.81 4.47 -4.83
N THR A 71 -3.95 4.35 -4.16
CA THR A 71 -4.23 5.02 -2.89
C THR A 71 -4.12 4.01 -1.77
N ILE A 72 -3.35 4.38 -0.74
CA ILE A 72 -3.07 3.56 0.43
C ILE A 72 -3.55 4.34 1.66
N GLU A 73 -4.36 3.70 2.50
CA GLU A 73 -4.70 4.21 3.82
C GLU A 73 -3.83 3.48 4.86
N GLN A 74 -3.02 4.22 5.60
CA GLN A 74 -2.14 3.74 6.67
C GLN A 74 -2.69 4.12 8.04
N LEU A 75 -2.30 3.38 9.06
CA LEU A 75 -2.53 3.74 10.45
C LEU A 75 -1.20 4.17 11.05
N LEU A 76 -1.09 5.43 11.47
CA LEU A 76 0.07 5.96 12.18
C LEU A 76 -0.25 6.18 13.66
N PRO A 77 0.71 5.93 14.57
CA PRO A 77 0.54 6.30 15.97
C PRO A 77 0.37 7.82 16.08
N ASP A 78 -0.54 8.25 16.95
CA ASP A 78 -0.84 9.68 17.15
C ASP A 78 -0.02 10.35 18.27
N GLY A 79 0.75 9.56 19.03
CA GLY A 79 1.55 10.03 20.17
C GLY A 79 0.81 10.03 21.52
N ALA A 80 -0.51 9.79 21.52
CA ALA A 80 -1.34 9.68 22.72
C ALA A 80 -1.76 8.22 23.03
N GLY A 81 -1.22 7.25 22.28
CA GLY A 81 -1.54 5.83 22.42
C GLY A 81 -2.67 5.35 21.50
N CYS A 82 -3.26 6.24 20.70
CA CYS A 82 -4.20 5.90 19.66
C CYS A 82 -3.53 5.94 18.28
N TRP A 83 -4.32 5.61 17.26
CA TRP A 83 -3.88 5.61 15.87
C TRP A 83 -4.76 6.54 15.04
N GLN A 84 -4.15 7.13 14.01
CA GLN A 84 -4.85 7.98 13.06
C GLN A 84 -4.66 7.43 11.64
N ARG A 85 -5.67 7.64 10.80
CA ARG A 85 -5.60 7.29 9.37
C ARG A 85 -4.80 8.35 8.63
N LYS A 86 -3.90 7.90 7.76
CA LYS A 86 -3.19 8.75 6.80
C LYS A 86 -3.33 8.17 5.41
N THR A 87 -3.72 9.01 4.47
CA THR A 87 -3.81 8.62 3.05
C THR A 87 -2.52 8.98 2.34
N THR A 88 -1.99 8.05 1.56
CA THR A 88 -0.81 8.22 0.71
C THR A 88 -1.13 7.73 -0.70
N THR A 89 -0.77 8.53 -1.69
CA THR A 89 -0.88 8.15 -3.10
C THR A 89 0.50 7.83 -3.64
N MET A 90 0.65 6.66 -4.24
CA MET A 90 1.85 6.26 -4.95
C MET A 90 1.54 6.26 -6.44
N THR A 91 2.26 7.05 -7.21
CA THR A 91 2.14 7.10 -8.66
C THR A 91 3.18 6.18 -9.30
N THR A 92 2.91 5.72 -10.52
CA THR A 92 3.95 5.13 -11.34
C THR A 92 5.02 6.18 -11.53
N ALA A 93 6.29 5.81 -11.38
CA ALA A 93 7.35 6.60 -11.97
C ALA A 93 7.12 6.52 -13.48
N SER A 94 6.42 7.50 -14.04
CA SER A 94 6.59 7.81 -15.46
C SER A 94 8.09 7.88 -15.62
N LYS A 95 8.65 7.05 -16.51
CA LYS A 95 9.93 7.39 -17.10
C LYS A 95 9.69 8.76 -17.73
N ALA A 96 9.98 9.84 -16.99
CA ALA A 96 10.47 11.06 -17.58
C ALA A 96 11.65 10.56 -18.42
N GLY A 97 11.42 10.54 -19.73
CA GLY A 97 12.32 9.94 -20.69
C GLY A 97 13.72 10.52 -20.56
N GLU A 98 14.69 9.69 -20.94
CA GLU A 98 15.79 10.03 -21.85
C GLU A 98 16.21 11.50 -21.95
#